data_AF-A0A847E453-F1
#
_entry.id   AF-A0A847E453-F1
#
_cell.length_a   1.000
_cell.length_b   1.000
_cell.length_c   1.000
_cell.angle_alpha   90.00
_cell.angle_beta   90.00
_cell.angle_gamma   90.00
#
_symmetry.space_group_name_H-M   'P 1'
#
loop_
_entity.id
_entity.type
_entity.pdbx_description
1 polymer ?
#
loop_
_entity_poly.entity_id
_entity_poly.type
_entity_poly.pdbx_seq_one_letter_code
_entity_poly.pdbx_strand_id
1 'polypeptide(L)'
;MLTTSRLTIRDYQPTDGPDLFEMLSDEKVVRFEPYGVFSRSEAWAEAVRRAGDPCFRAVCLKASGKLIGNVFLAEQDFGTWELGYV
;
A
#
# COMPACT_ATOMS: atom_id res chain seq x y z
N MET A 1 13.64 4.62 -0.51
CA MET A 1 12.93 4.89 -1.78
C MET A 1 13.63 4.16 -2.92
N LEU A 2 12.90 3.37 -3.70
CA LEU A 2 13.37 2.63 -4.88
C LEU A 2 12.68 3.19 -6.12
N THR A 3 13.38 3.35 -7.24
CA THR A 3 12.80 3.81 -8.50
C THR A 3 13.06 2.82 -9.62
N THR A 4 12.09 2.70 -10.53
CA THR A 4 12.17 1.86 -11.73
C THR A 4 11.94 2.73 -12.98
N SER A 5 11.79 2.10 -14.14
CA SER A 5 11.41 2.78 -15.38
C SER A 5 10.06 3.48 -15.27
N ARG A 6 9.08 2.88 -14.56
CA ARG A 6 7.68 3.37 -14.52
C ARG A 6 7.17 3.70 -13.13
N LEU A 7 7.84 3.23 -12.07
CA LEU A 7 7.32 3.26 -10.70
C LEU A 7 8.32 3.86 -9.70
N THR A 8 7.78 4.43 -8.64
CA THR A 8 8.50 4.79 -7.41
C THR A 8 7.91 3.99 -6.26
N ILE A 9 8.74 3.26 -5.53
CA ILE A 9 8.38 2.58 -4.30
C ILE A 9 8.92 3.39 -3.12
N ARG A 10 8.02 3.91 -2.29
CA ARG A 10 8.34 4.83 -1.19
C ARG A 10 7.58 4.45 0.07
N ASP A 11 7.94 5.11 1.16
CA ASP A 11 7.15 5.04 2.39
C ASP A 11 5.76 5.64 2.13
N TYR A 12 4.76 5.10 2.81
CA TYR A 12 3.43 5.67 2.81
C TYR A 12 3.44 7.07 3.39
N GLN A 13 2.55 7.92 2.89
CA GLN A 13 2.27 9.23 3.43
C GLN A 13 0.82 9.25 3.95
N PRO A 14 0.53 9.99 5.04
CA PRO A 14 -0.85 10.15 5.52
C PRO A 14 -1.81 10.60 4.42
N THR A 15 -1.33 11.40 3.48
CA THR A 15 -2.09 11.95 2.36
C THR A 15 -2.41 10.94 1.24
N ASP A 16 -1.92 9.70 1.32
CA ASP A 16 -2.18 8.67 0.30
C ASP A 16 -3.63 8.12 0.35
N GLY A 17 -4.42 8.51 1.35
CA GLY A 17 -5.80 8.03 1.58
C GLY A 17 -6.74 8.04 0.36
N PRO A 18 -6.79 9.11 -0.47
CA PRO A 18 -7.65 9.14 -1.64
C PRO A 18 -7.32 8.05 -2.68
N ASP A 19 -6.05 7.89 -3.04
CA ASP A 19 -5.62 6.86 -3.98
C ASP A 19 -5.76 5.45 -3.36
N LEU A 20 -5.49 5.32 -2.05
CA LEU A 20 -5.69 4.08 -1.32
C LEU A 20 -7.17 3.65 -1.29
N PHE A 21 -8.09 4.61 -1.19
CA PHE A 21 -9.54 4.36 -1.25
C PHE A 21 -9.95 3.85 -2.64
N GLU A 22 -9.45 4.44 -3.72
CA GLU A 22 -9.76 3.94 -5.07
C GLU A 22 -9.39 2.46 -5.25
N MET A 23 -8.32 2.01 -4.59
CA MET A 23 -7.86 0.63 -4.63
C MET A 23 -8.65 -0.28 -3.66
N LEU A 24 -8.71 0.09 -2.38
CA LEU A 24 -9.25 -0.79 -1.33
C LEU A 24 -10.78 -0.76 -1.22
N SER A 25 -11.45 0.11 -1.96
CA SER A 25 -12.92 0.09 -2.08
C SER A 25 -13.44 -0.87 -3.17
N ASP A 26 -12.56 -1.42 -4.01
CA ASP A 26 -12.93 -2.39 -5.04
C ASP A 26 -12.88 -3.83 -4.49
N GLU A 27 -14.05 -4.50 -4.45
CA GLU A 27 -14.18 -5.89 -4.00
C GLU A 27 -13.29 -6.87 -4.77
N LYS A 28 -12.96 -6.58 -6.04
CA LYS A 28 -12.06 -7.43 -6.84
C LYS A 28 -10.62 -7.36 -6.34
N VAL A 29 -10.20 -6.18 -5.88
CA VAL A 29 -8.85 -5.94 -5.37
C VAL A 29 -8.68 -6.63 -4.02
N VAL A 30 -9.65 -6.49 -3.12
CA VAL A 30 -9.55 -7.06 -1.76
C VAL A 30 -10.08 -8.49 -1.65
N ARG A 31 -10.42 -9.15 -2.77
CA ARG A 31 -11.05 -10.48 -2.78
C ARG A 31 -10.32 -11.55 -1.96
N PHE A 32 -8.99 -11.48 -1.91
CA PHE A 32 -8.15 -12.44 -1.21
C PHE A 32 -7.54 -11.86 0.07
N GLU A 33 -7.86 -10.61 0.41
CA GLU A 33 -7.44 -9.99 1.64
C GLU A 33 -8.29 -10.48 2.81
N PRO A 34 -7.75 -10.49 4.04
CA PRO A 34 -8.49 -10.93 5.23
C PRO A 34 -9.56 -9.92 5.70
N TYR A 35 -9.73 -8.81 4.99
CA TYR A 35 -10.65 -7.72 5.29
C TYR A 35 -11.57 -7.42 4.10
N GLY A 36 -12.71 -6.77 4.38
CA GLY A 36 -13.65 -6.30 3.34
C GLY A 36 -13.21 -5.00 2.69
N VAL A 37 -14.05 -4.46 1.80
CA VAL A 37 -13.79 -3.16 1.17
C VAL A 37 -13.73 -2.02 2.19
N PHE A 38 -12.88 -1.04 1.92
CA PHE A 38 -12.73 0.12 2.80
C PHE A 38 -13.66 1.25 2.37
N SER A 39 -14.31 1.86 3.34
CA SER A 39 -14.89 3.20 3.20
C SER A 39 -13.78 4.25 3.06
N ARG A 40 -14.16 5.46 2.61
CA ARG A 40 -13.22 6.58 2.45
C ARG A 40 -12.52 6.96 3.77
N SER A 41 -13.23 6.87 4.90
CA SER A 41 -12.66 7.13 6.23
C SER A 41 -11.67 6.04 6.65
N GLU A 42 -11.99 4.78 6.38
CA GLU A 42 -11.10 3.64 6.69
C GLU A 42 -9.82 3.71 5.84
N ALA A 43 -9.92 4.05 4.56
CA ALA A 43 -8.75 4.25 3.71
C ALA A 43 -7.84 5.40 4.18
N TRP A 44 -8.41 6.50 4.69
CA TRP A 44 -7.60 7.58 5.27
C TRP A 44 -6.90 7.15 6.57
N ALA A 45 -7.61 6.45 7.45
CA ALA A 45 -7.03 5.92 8.67
C ALA A 45 -5.91 4.91 8.37
N GLU A 46 -6.11 4.06 7.35
CA GLU A 46 -5.11 3.08 6.94
C GLU A 46 -3.88 3.72 6.30
N ALA A 47 -4.03 4.79 5.52
CA ALA A 47 -2.88 5.54 5.00
C ALA A 47 -2.02 6.12 6.13
N VAL A 48 -2.66 6.66 7.18
CA VAL A 48 -1.96 7.13 8.40
C VAL A 48 -1.26 5.98 9.12
N ARG A 49 -1.94 4.83 9.29
CA ARG A 49 -1.35 3.64 9.91
C ARG A 49 -0.13 3.15 9.14
N ARG A 50 -0.27 2.96 7.82
CA ARG A 50 0.82 2.49 6.92
C ARG A 50 1.97 3.48 6.84
N ALA A 51 1.73 4.79 6.97
CA ALA A 51 2.80 5.79 7.02
C ALA A 51 3.72 5.63 8.25
N GLY A 52 3.19 5.07 9.35
CA GLY A 52 3.95 4.74 10.55
C GLY A 52 4.54 3.31 10.56
N ASP A 53 4.26 2.50 9.54
CA ASP A 53 4.61 1.09 9.51
C ASP A 53 5.64 0.81 8.39
N PRO A 54 6.92 0.54 8.73
CA PRO A 54 7.97 0.33 7.74
C PRO A 54 7.79 -0.95 6.92
N CYS A 55 6.87 -1.85 7.29
CA CYS A 55 6.59 -3.05 6.51
C CYS A 55 5.76 -2.72 5.26
N PHE A 56 5.03 -1.60 5.25
CA PHE A 56 4.24 -1.17 4.11
C PHE A 56 4.98 -0.16 3.24
N ARG A 57 4.93 -0.39 1.92
CA ARG A 57 5.49 0.50 0.90
C ARG A 57 4.44 0.84 -0.14
N ALA A 58 4.31 2.13 -0.42
CA ALA A 58 3.45 2.67 -1.47
C ALA A 58 4.12 2.51 -2.84
N VAL A 59 3.41 1.90 -3.79
CA VAL A 59 3.86 1.77 -5.19
C VAL A 59 3.16 2.83 -6.03
N CYS A 60 3.92 3.82 -6.50
CA CYS A 60 3.38 4.97 -7.20
C CYS A 60 3.82 5.00 -8.67
N LEU A 61 2.93 5.45 -9.56
CA LEU A 61 3.30 5.81 -10.94
C LEU A 61 4.30 6.95 -10.93
N LYS A 62 5.45 6.77 -11.59
CA LYS A 62 6.52 7.76 -11.63
C LYS A 62 6.10 9.07 -12.32
N ALA A 63 5.19 8.98 -13.30
CA ALA A 63 4.74 10.13 -14.08
C ALA A 63 3.79 11.07 -13.32
N SER A 64 2.92 10.53 -12.47
CA SER A 64 1.86 11.29 -11.79
C SER A 64 2.01 11.34 -10.27
N GLY A 65 2.84 10.48 -9.69
CA GLY A 65 2.90 10.28 -8.24
C GLY A 65 1.72 9.49 -7.67
N LYS A 66 0.74 9.12 -8.51
CA LYS A 66 -0.46 8.37 -8.09
C LYS A 66 -0.08 7.04 -7.48
N LEU A 67 -0.59 6.75 -6.29
CA LEU A 67 -0.50 5.45 -5.66
C LEU A 67 -1.40 4.45 -6.41
N ILE A 68 -0.84 3.30 -6.78
CA ILE A 68 -1.52 2.28 -7.60
C ILE A 68 -1.36 0.85 -7.06
N GLY A 69 -0.82 0.70 -5.86
CA GLY A 69 -0.51 -0.60 -5.27
C GLY A 69 0.32 -0.50 -4.01
N ASN A 70 0.52 -1.63 -3.36
CA ASN A 70 1.42 -1.72 -2.21
C ASN A 70 2.31 -2.95 -2.27
N VAL A 71 3.46 -2.84 -1.63
CA VAL A 71 4.27 -4.00 -1.24
C VAL A 71 4.32 -4.05 0.27
N PHE A 72 4.00 -5.20 0.84
CA PHE A 72 4.28 -5.55 2.22
C PHE A 72 5.57 -6.37 2.26
N LEU A 73 6.49 -6.00 3.13
CA LEU A 73 7.72 -6.72 3.36
C LEU A 73 8.06 -6.69 4.85
N ALA A 74 8.01 -7.84 5.50
CA ALA A 74 8.34 -7.99 6.92
C ALA A 74 9.33 -9.14 7.13
N GLU A 75 10.28 -8.92 8.03
CA GLU A 75 11.18 -9.98 8.50
C GLU A 75 10.40 -11.00 9.33
N GLN A 76 10.74 -12.26 9.15
CA GLN A 76 10.15 -13.41 9.82
C GLN A 76 11.24 -14.20 10.53
N ASP A 77 10.85 -15.27 11.22
CA ASP A 77 11.79 -16.15 11.90
C ASP A 77 12.85 -16.72 10.95
N PHE A 78 14.01 -17.05 11.53
CA PHE A 78 15.13 -17.70 10.81
C PHE A 78 15.72 -16.86 9.66
N GLY A 79 15.60 -15.53 9.72
CA GLY A 79 16.11 -14.63 8.68
C GLY A 79 15.33 -14.74 7.37
N THR A 80 14.09 -15.22 7.43
CA THR A 80 13.19 -15.28 6.28
C THR A 80 12.39 -13.98 6.17
N TRP A 81 11.74 -13.77 5.03
CA TRP A 81 10.98 -12.57 4.76
C TRP A 81 9.64 -12.93 4.15
N GLU A 82 8.58 -12.28 4.62
CA GLU A 82 7.26 -12.36 4.04
C GLU A 82 7.07 -11.20 3.07
N LEU A 83 6.61 -11.52 1.85
CA LEU A 83 6.32 -10.56 0.80
C LEU A 83 4.84 -10.67 0.42
N GLY A 84 4.13 -9.56 0.52
CA GLY A 84 2.75 -9.42 0.05
C GLY A 84 2.60 -8.26 -0.94
N TYR A 85 1.58 -8.30 -1.79
CA TYR A 85 1.26 -7.20 -2.70
C TYR A 85 -0.23 -7.18 -3.02
N VAL A 86 -0.72 -5.95 -3.21
CA VAL A 86 -2.06 -5.60 -3.70
C VAL A 86 -1.90 -4.53 -4.74
#